data_AF-A0A2D8BU07-F1
#
_entry.id   AF-A0A2D8BU07-F1
#
_cell.length_a   1.000
_cell.length_b   1.000
_cell.length_c   1.000
_cell.angle_alpha   90.00
_cell.angle_beta   90.00
_cell.angle_gamma   90.00
#
_symmetry.space_group_name_H-M   'P 1'
#
loop_
_entity.id
_entity.type
_entity.pdbx_description
1 polymer ?
#
loop_
_entity_poly.entity_id
_entity_poly.type
_entity_poly.pdbx_seq_one_letter_code
_entity_poly.pdbx_strand_id
1 'polypeptide(L)'
;MTLTDGLILVRDIASIALMATGLVFVLAGALGVLRLPDFFTRMHAAGVTDTLGAELIVFSLILQAGFTLLAAKLLLVGFLLFLTSPTATHAVANAAHRAGEKPLLSRHHPKHPREREGEV
;
A
#
# COMPACT_ATOMS: atom_id res chain seq x y z
N MET A 1 -15.51 25.89 28.45
CA MET A 1 -15.00 26.53 27.23
C MET A 1 -13.50 26.29 27.00
N THR A 2 -12.86 25.30 27.67
CA THR A 2 -11.42 24.99 27.49
C THR A 2 -11.16 23.52 27.14
N LEU A 3 -12.01 22.60 27.60
CA LEU A 3 -11.87 21.15 27.35
C LEU A 3 -12.14 20.77 25.88
N THR A 4 -13.15 21.39 25.26
CA THR A 4 -13.45 21.21 23.82
C THR A 4 -12.33 21.71 22.93
N ASP A 5 -11.72 22.83 23.29
CA ASP A 5 -10.69 23.48 22.49
C ASP A 5 -9.39 22.66 22.53
N GLY A 6 -9.06 22.09 23.70
CA GLY A 6 -7.97 21.14 23.83
C GLY A 6 -8.18 19.88 22.99
N LEU A 7 -9.40 19.34 22.94
CA LEU A 7 -9.72 18.17 22.12
C LEU A 7 -9.61 18.46 20.62
N ILE A 8 -10.06 19.64 20.17
CA ILE A 8 -9.93 20.07 18.77
C ILE A 8 -8.45 20.20 18.39
N LEU A 9 -7.63 20.82 19.25
CA LEU A 9 -6.20 20.97 19.02
C LEU A 9 -5.49 19.62 18.87
N VAL A 10 -5.78 18.68 19.78
CA VAL A 10 -5.20 17.32 19.72
C VAL A 10 -5.61 16.60 18.44
N ARG A 11 -6.88 16.74 18.03
CA ARG A 11 -7.38 16.17 16.78
C ARG A 11 -6.63 16.73 15.58
N ASP A 12 -6.49 18.05 15.50
CA ASP A 12 -5.82 18.70 14.36
C ASP A 12 -4.34 18.31 14.28
N ILE A 13 -3.62 18.26 15.41
CA ILE A 13 -2.23 17.80 15.46
C ILE A 13 -2.13 16.35 14.98
N ALA A 14 -3.02 15.47 15.45
CA ALA A 14 -3.04 14.07 15.03
C ALA A 14 -3.33 13.92 13.54
N SER A 15 -4.32 14.64 13.01
CA SER A 15 -4.65 14.65 11.58
C SER A 15 -3.48 15.12 10.73
N ILE A 16 -2.78 16.20 11.13
CA ILE A 16 -1.62 16.72 10.42
C ILE A 16 -0.48 15.71 10.43
N ALA A 17 -0.21 15.07 11.57
CA ALA A 17 0.84 14.05 11.67
C ALA A 17 0.54 12.83 10.78
N LEU A 18 -0.70 12.34 10.77
CA LEU A 18 -1.16 11.26 9.89
C LEU A 18 -1.07 11.64 8.41
N MET A 19 -1.48 12.85 8.06
CA MET A 19 -1.40 13.35 6.68
C MET A 19 0.05 13.48 6.21
N ALA A 20 0.93 14.05 7.04
CA ALA A 20 2.34 14.23 6.70
C ALA A 20 3.07 12.89 6.55
N THR A 21 2.82 11.94 7.46
CA THR A 21 3.40 10.59 7.37
C THR A 21 2.87 9.84 6.14
N GLY A 22 1.56 9.89 5.88
CA GLY A 22 0.95 9.33 4.67
C GLY A 22 1.57 9.89 3.40
N LEU A 23 1.76 11.22 3.31
CA LEU A 23 2.42 11.87 2.19
C LEU A 23 3.86 11.36 1.98
N VAL A 24 4.63 11.20 3.05
CA VAL A 24 5.99 10.64 2.96
C VAL A 24 5.97 9.22 2.41
N PHE A 25 5.04 8.37 2.82
CA PHE A 25 4.90 7.01 2.28
C PHE A 25 4.49 7.00 0.80
N VAL A 26 3.59 7.90 0.39
CA VAL A 26 3.20 8.05 -1.02
C VAL A 26 4.41 8.47 -1.86
N LEU A 27 5.18 9.47 -1.40
CA LEU A 27 6.39 9.91 -2.10
C LEU A 27 7.47 8.83 -2.15
N ALA A 28 7.68 8.12 -1.03
CA ALA A 28 8.66 7.03 -0.95
C ALA A 28 8.29 5.89 -1.91
N GLY A 29 7.02 5.49 -1.97
CA GLY A 29 6.59 4.46 -2.90
C GLY A 29 6.58 4.92 -4.36
N ALA A 30 6.22 6.17 -4.66
CA ALA A 30 6.37 6.74 -6.00
C ALA A 30 7.84 6.73 -6.47
N LEU A 31 8.76 7.17 -5.61
CA LEU A 31 10.20 7.08 -5.87
C LEU A 31 10.68 5.63 -6.00
N GLY A 32 10.16 4.72 -5.18
CA GLY A 32 10.45 3.29 -5.24
C GLY A 32 10.02 2.67 -6.58
N VAL A 33 8.82 3.00 -7.06
CA VAL A 33 8.32 2.55 -8.36
C VAL A 33 9.17 3.09 -9.52
N LEU A 34 9.75 4.28 -9.41
CA LEU A 34 10.60 4.86 -10.45
C LEU A 34 12.06 4.36 -10.40
N ARG A 35 12.59 4.04 -9.21
CA ARG A 35 14.02 3.78 -9.01
C ARG A 35 14.38 2.31 -8.84
N LEU A 36 13.42 1.45 -8.46
CA LEU A 36 13.71 0.03 -8.21
C LEU A 36 13.90 -0.76 -9.52
N PRO A 37 14.89 -1.68 -9.56
CA PRO A 37 15.32 -2.33 -10.79
C PRO A 37 14.43 -3.48 -11.25
N ASP A 38 13.69 -4.12 -10.34
CA ASP A 38 12.93 -5.34 -10.62
C ASP A 38 11.42 -5.12 -10.52
N PHE A 39 10.64 -5.81 -11.35
CA PHE A 39 9.19 -5.71 -11.39
C PHE A 39 8.54 -5.99 -10.02
N PHE A 40 8.96 -7.05 -9.33
CA PHE A 40 8.42 -7.41 -8.02
C PHE A 40 8.79 -6.39 -6.95
N THR A 41 9.99 -5.81 -7.03
CA THR A 41 10.41 -4.73 -6.10
C THR A 41 9.62 -3.43 -6.34
N ARG A 42 9.32 -3.08 -7.59
CA ARG A 42 8.45 -1.93 -7.93
C ARG A 42 7.01 -2.17 -7.44
N MET A 43 6.51 -3.39 -7.59
CA MET A 43 5.19 -3.78 -7.07
C MET A 43 5.12 -3.70 -5.55
N HIS A 44 6.17 -4.12 -4.83
CA HIS A 44 6.24 -3.96 -3.39
C HIS A 44 6.19 -2.47 -2.98
N ALA A 45 6.96 -1.62 -3.65
CA ALA A 45 6.91 -0.18 -3.40
C ALA A 45 5.52 0.43 -3.63
N ALA A 46 4.82 0.00 -4.69
CA ALA A 46 3.43 0.40 -4.93
C ALA A 46 2.49 -0.09 -3.81
N GLY A 47 2.62 -1.34 -3.36
CA GLY A 47 1.80 -1.88 -2.27
C GLY A 47 1.99 -1.15 -0.93
N VAL A 48 3.19 -0.64 -0.65
CA VAL A 48 3.45 0.22 0.53
C VAL A 48 2.69 1.55 0.42
N THR A 49 2.60 2.13 -0.77
CA THR A 49 1.80 3.34 -1.02
C THR A 49 0.32 3.10 -0.75
N ASP A 50 -0.23 1.97 -1.18
CA ASP A 50 -1.66 1.68 -1.01
C ASP A 50 -2.01 1.36 0.45
N THR A 51 -1.21 0.54 1.12
CA THR A 51 -1.54 0.05 2.48
C THR A 51 -1.16 1.01 3.60
N LEU A 52 -0.11 1.81 3.45
CA LEU A 52 0.30 2.79 4.46
C LEU A 52 0.02 4.21 3.99
N GLY A 53 0.38 4.57 2.77
CA GLY A 53 0.18 5.93 2.25
C GLY A 53 -1.29 6.32 2.19
N ALA A 54 -2.08 5.61 1.39
CA ALA A 54 -3.50 5.92 1.19
C ALA A 54 -4.32 5.74 2.47
N GLU A 55 -4.11 4.66 3.23
CA GLU A 55 -4.82 4.44 4.49
C GLU A 55 -4.54 5.55 5.51
N LEU A 56 -3.28 5.97 5.73
CA LEU A 56 -2.98 7.06 6.68
C LEU A 56 -3.65 8.38 6.28
N ILE A 57 -3.70 8.68 4.97
CA ILE A 57 -4.39 9.86 4.44
C ILE A 57 -5.90 9.76 4.69
N VAL A 58 -6.51 8.62 4.38
CA VAL A 58 -7.95 8.39 4.60
C VAL A 58 -8.29 8.47 6.10
N PHE A 59 -7.47 7.88 6.97
CA PHE A 59 -7.64 7.96 8.43
C PHE A 59 -7.54 9.40 8.93
N SER A 60 -6.58 10.20 8.43
CA SER A 60 -6.49 11.63 8.74
C SER A 60 -7.78 12.37 8.37
N LEU A 61 -8.34 12.10 7.19
CA LEU A 61 -9.60 12.71 6.74
C LEU A 61 -10.80 12.28 7.58
N ILE A 62 -10.86 11.01 8.00
CA ILE A 62 -11.91 10.49 8.90
C ILE A 62 -11.87 11.23 10.24
N LEU A 63 -10.67 11.43 10.82
CA LEU A 63 -10.52 12.20 12.07
C LEU A 63 -11.02 13.63 11.90
N GLN A 64 -10.73 14.28 10.77
CA GLN A 64 -11.19 15.65 10.50
C GLN A 64 -12.71 15.72 10.27
N ALA A 65 -13.30 14.72 9.59
CA ALA A 65 -14.71 14.68 9.19
C ALA A 65 -15.70 14.43 10.35
N GLY A 66 -15.26 13.83 11.46
CA GLY A 66 -16.10 13.52 12.62
C GLY A 66 -17.21 12.49 12.32
N PHE A 67 -18.21 12.36 13.21
CA PHE A 67 -19.34 11.42 13.06
C PHE A 67 -20.36 11.89 12.00
N THR A 68 -19.93 11.93 10.74
CA THR A 68 -20.75 12.35 9.60
C THR A 68 -20.86 11.25 8.56
N LEU A 69 -21.84 11.35 7.66
CA LEU A 69 -21.97 10.46 6.50
C LEU A 69 -20.69 10.44 5.64
N LEU A 70 -19.93 11.55 5.64
CA LEU A 70 -18.63 11.62 4.97
C LEU A 70 -17.62 10.63 5.57
N ALA A 71 -17.51 10.55 6.90
CA ALA A 71 -16.61 9.62 7.55
C ALA A 71 -16.99 8.16 7.27
N ALA A 72 -18.28 7.83 7.22
CA ALA A 72 -18.74 6.48 6.86
C ALA A 72 -18.34 6.11 5.42
N LYS A 73 -18.46 7.05 4.47
CA LYS A 73 -18.00 6.85 3.08
C LYS A 73 -16.49 6.69 3.00
N LEU A 74 -15.73 7.51 3.73
CA LEU A 74 -14.27 7.40 3.78
C LEU A 74 -13.81 6.07 4.37
N LEU A 75 -14.47 5.58 5.43
CA LEU A 75 -14.19 4.28 6.01
C LEU A 75 -14.45 3.15 5.01
N LEU A 76 -15.56 3.22 4.26
CA LEU A 76 -15.85 2.26 3.20
C LEU A 76 -14.78 2.30 2.09
N VAL A 77 -14.32 3.49 1.69
CA VAL A 77 -13.25 3.66 0.70
C VAL A 77 -11.94 3.08 1.21
N GLY A 78 -11.51 3.40 2.44
CA GLY A 78 -10.30 2.83 3.04
C GLY A 78 -10.39 1.30 3.12
N PHE A 79 -11.49 0.76 3.62
CA PHE A 79 -11.69 -0.69 3.66
C PHE A 79 -11.60 -1.36 2.28
N LEU A 80 -12.20 -0.74 1.25
CA LEU A 80 -12.15 -1.26 -0.11
C LEU A 80 -10.74 -1.17 -0.69
N LEU A 81 -10.01 -0.07 -0.46
CA LEU A 81 -8.62 0.10 -0.90
C LEU A 81 -7.72 -0.94 -0.23
N PHE A 82 -7.84 -1.12 1.09
CA PHE A 82 -7.11 -2.10 1.86
C PHE A 82 -7.29 -3.53 1.32
N LEU A 83 -8.50 -3.91 0.91
CA LEU A 83 -8.77 -5.23 0.33
C LEU A 83 -8.34 -5.35 -1.15
N THR A 84 -8.45 -4.25 -1.90
CA THR A 84 -8.08 -4.20 -3.31
C THR A 84 -6.56 -4.29 -3.50
N SER A 85 -5.78 -3.68 -2.62
CA SER A 85 -4.31 -3.70 -2.69
C SER A 85 -3.69 -5.12 -2.75
N PRO A 86 -3.97 -6.04 -1.80
CA PRO A 86 -3.38 -7.39 -1.83
C PRO A 86 -3.93 -8.23 -2.98
N THR A 87 -5.20 -8.07 -3.34
CA THR A 87 -5.81 -8.79 -4.47
C THR A 87 -5.21 -8.34 -5.81
N ALA A 88 -5.05 -7.04 -6.03
CA ALA A 88 -4.40 -6.48 -7.20
C ALA A 88 -2.93 -6.92 -7.29
N THR A 89 -2.18 -6.79 -6.19
CA THR A 89 -0.77 -7.21 -6.13
C THR A 89 -0.62 -8.71 -6.44
N HIS A 90 -1.46 -9.57 -5.87
CA HIS A 90 -1.43 -10.99 -6.14
C HIS A 90 -1.78 -11.32 -7.61
N ALA A 91 -2.81 -10.70 -8.16
CA ALA A 91 -3.20 -10.90 -9.56
C ALA A 91 -2.09 -10.48 -10.53
N VAL A 92 -1.47 -9.32 -10.29
CA VAL A 92 -0.37 -8.79 -11.11
C VAL A 92 0.90 -9.64 -10.95
N ALA A 93 1.23 -10.09 -9.74
CA ALA A 93 2.39 -10.96 -9.50
C ALA A 93 2.24 -12.31 -10.18
N ASN A 94 1.05 -12.93 -10.11
CA ASN A 94 0.77 -14.19 -10.80
C ASN A 94 0.81 -14.03 -12.32
N ALA A 95 0.29 -12.93 -12.85
CA ALA A 95 0.37 -12.62 -14.28
C ALA A 95 1.82 -12.47 -14.76
N ALA A 96 2.65 -11.72 -14.02
CA ALA A 96 4.07 -11.55 -14.34
C ALA A 96 4.84 -12.87 -14.25
N HIS A 97 4.58 -13.67 -13.21
CA HIS A 97 5.19 -14.99 -13.07
C HIS A 97 4.85 -15.90 -14.25
N ARG A 98 3.58 -15.90 -14.70
CA ARG A 98 3.13 -16.64 -15.89
C ARG A 98 3.71 -16.11 -17.20
N ALA A 99 4.01 -14.82 -17.28
CA ALA A 99 4.69 -14.19 -18.41
C ALA A 99 6.20 -14.52 -18.46
N GLY A 100 6.74 -15.22 -17.45
CA GLY A 100 8.14 -15.60 -17.39
C GLY A 100 9.06 -14.54 -16.77
N GLU A 101 8.50 -13.49 -16.16
CA GLU A 101 9.27 -12.51 -15.41
C GLU A 101 9.89 -13.16 -14.16
N LYS A 102 11.22 -13.03 -14.05
CA LYS A 102 11.99 -13.65 -12.96
C LYS A 102 12.44 -12.56 -11.98
N PRO A 103 12.24 -12.74 -10.67
CA PRO A 103 12.75 -11.79 -9.69
C PRO A 103 14.28 -11.78 -9.76
N LEU A 104 14.86 -10.58 -9.93
CA LEU A 104 16.32 -10.41 -9.99
C LEU A 104 17.02 -10.93 -8.72
N LEU A 105 16.32 -10.94 -7.58
CA LEU A 105 16.84 -11.39 -6.28
C LEU A 105 16.61 -12.88 -5.99
N SER A 106 15.95 -13.64 -6.88
CA SER A 106 15.68 -15.06 -6.63
C SER A 106 16.94 -15.91 -6.85
N ARG A 107 17.67 -16.22 -5.78
CA ARG A 107 18.78 -17.19 -5.80
C ARG A 107 18.32 -18.64 -5.99
N HIS A 108 17.02 -18.92 -5.81
CA HIS A 108 16.45 -20.23 -6.02
C HIS A 108 15.92 -20.34 -7.45
N HIS A 109 16.55 -21.22 -8.24
CA HIS A 109 16.13 -21.58 -9.59
C HIS A 109 15.52 -22.99 -9.53
N PRO A 110 14.23 -23.15 -9.21
CA PRO A 110 13.62 -24.46 -9.25
C PRO A 110 13.63 -24.95 -10.71
N LYS A 111 14.34 -26.05 -10.97
CA LYS A 111 14.37 -26.70 -12.30
C LYS A 111 12.94 -26.94 -12.79
N HIS A 112 12.68 -26.60 -14.04
CA HIS A 112 11.38 -26.79 -14.66
C HIS A 112 11.03 -28.30 -14.63
N PRO A 113 9.76 -28.72 -14.43
CA PRO A 113 9.41 -30.15 -14.36
C PRO A 113 9.96 -30.98 -15.54
N ARG A 114 9.92 -30.40 -16.75
CA ARG A 114 10.51 -30.99 -17.98
C ARG A 114 12.03 -31.17 -17.96
N GLU A 115 12.77 -30.41 -17.17
CA GLU A 115 14.23 -30.61 -16.99
C GLU A 115 14.52 -31.75 -16.02
N ARG A 116 13.58 -32.10 -15.14
CA ARG A 116 13.73 -33.23 -14.20
C ARG A 116 13.48 -34.59 -14.86
N GLU A 117 12.69 -34.61 -15.94
CA GLU A 117 12.37 -35.83 -16.70
C GLU A 117 13.57 -36.38 -17.50
N GLY A 118 14.58 -35.56 -17.78
CA GLY A 118 15.81 -35.98 -18.48
C GLY A 118 16.95 -36.44 -17.55
N GLU A 119 16.74 -36.43 -16.23
CA GLU A 119 17.76 -36.81 -15.22
C GLU A 119 17.52 -38.20 -14.61
N VAL A 120 16.55 -38.98 -15.12
CA VAL A 120 16.23 -40.36 -14.72
C VAL A 120 16.59 -41.40 -15.77
#